data_AF-A0AAU9R2S0-F1
#
_entry.id   AF-A0AAU9R2S0-F1
#
_cell.length_a   1.000
_cell.length_b   1.000
_cell.length_c   1.000
_cell.angle_alpha   90.00
_cell.angle_beta   90.00
_cell.angle_gamma   90.00
#
_symmetry.space_group_name_H-M   'P 1'
#
loop_
_entity.id
_entity.type
_entity.pdbx_description
1 polymer ?
#
loop_
_entity_poly.entity_id
_entity_poly.type
_entity_poly.pdbx_seq_one_letter_code
_entity_poly.pdbx_strand_id
1 'polypeptide(L)'
;MLYEVFSRQELSSLVLCPFYFETDLVGFVGVDEPKDMSLALSVMQIASSHMAGLLQRSFYVEKGASADSVTNLCSVTAFRHHVVYELAEIKANPGLKLDLVHFDISNFKFFNKEHGLKAGDELLKRLAQVIIQEVGSPWLVRSVADHFYALIPNSKVDQAIRNVHDAIIEDEAFGASIRAGIYPLSASDQQVSFAMDRARIAANNAVGNYRNYYCRYEEKMEADLTLANYLLSHIDEAVDKGWIKVYYQPIVDTFSSKISTYEALARWIDPKYGFLNPGEFIEVLERGHLIHKLDLHILDLVCQDLEEAMQKGETYPMVSVNLSRYDL
;
A
#
# COMPACT_ATOMS: atom_id res chain seq x y z
N MET A 1 -14.43 29.90 29.98
CA MET A 1 -13.74 29.22 28.85
C MET A 1 -13.61 30.14 27.63
N LEU A 2 -14.69 30.56 26.93
CA LEU A 2 -14.58 31.53 25.80
C LEU A 2 -14.14 32.94 26.23
N TYR A 3 -14.67 33.45 27.35
CA TYR A 3 -14.31 34.77 27.89
C TYR A 3 -12.83 34.92 28.25
N GLU A 4 -12.19 33.85 28.73
CA GLU A 4 -10.75 33.85 29.08
C GLU A 4 -9.83 33.76 27.84
N VAL A 5 -10.34 33.23 26.73
CA VAL A 5 -9.62 33.18 25.46
C VAL A 5 -9.66 34.58 24.81
N PHE A 6 -10.81 35.24 24.83
CA PHE A 6 -10.98 36.59 24.28
C PHE A 6 -10.23 37.67 25.07
N SER A 7 -10.20 37.57 26.41
CA SER A 7 -9.45 38.51 27.24
C SER A 7 -7.93 38.42 27.05
N ARG A 8 -7.41 37.26 26.64
CA ARG A 8 -5.98 37.08 26.30
C ARG A 8 -5.59 37.65 24.94
N GLN A 9 -6.55 37.90 24.07
CA GLN A 9 -6.34 38.46 22.73
C GLN A 9 -6.74 39.94 22.64
N GLU A 10 -7.01 40.58 23.78
CA GLU A 10 -7.48 41.98 23.87
C GLU A 10 -8.79 42.24 23.12
N LEU A 11 -9.58 41.21 22.82
CA LEU A 11 -10.82 41.34 22.07
C LEU A 11 -11.98 41.74 22.98
N SER A 12 -12.59 42.88 22.69
CA SER A 12 -13.75 43.40 23.44
C SER A 12 -15.10 42.93 22.90
N SER A 13 -15.17 42.56 21.61
CA SER A 13 -16.38 42.08 20.95
C SER A 13 -16.05 41.18 19.76
N LEU A 14 -16.93 40.22 19.47
CA LEU A 14 -16.79 39.24 18.40
C LEU A 14 -18.16 38.94 17.81
N VAL A 15 -18.26 38.95 16.48
CA VAL A 15 -19.44 38.45 15.76
C VAL A 15 -19.07 37.15 15.08
N LEU A 16 -19.73 36.05 15.46
CA LEU A 16 -19.61 34.75 14.80
C LEU A 16 -20.89 34.46 14.02
N CYS A 17 -20.73 34.07 12.76
CA CYS A 17 -21.81 33.57 11.93
C CYS A 17 -21.56 32.09 11.64
N PRO A 18 -22.42 31.16 12.08
CA PRO A 18 -22.33 29.77 11.67
C PRO A 18 -22.61 29.65 10.18
N PHE A 19 -21.98 28.67 9.54
CA PHE A 19 -22.37 28.23 8.21
C PHE A 19 -22.60 26.73 8.21
N TYR A 20 -23.64 26.33 7.50
CA TYR A 20 -24.17 24.97 7.48
C TYR A 20 -24.00 24.38 6.09
N PHE A 21 -23.85 23.05 6.05
CA PHE A 21 -23.97 22.26 4.83
C PHE A 21 -25.15 21.31 5.01
N GLU A 22 -26.18 21.49 4.17
CA GLU A 22 -27.50 20.88 4.34
C GLU A 22 -28.10 21.20 5.72
N THR A 23 -27.84 20.36 6.71
CA THR A 23 -28.28 20.53 8.11
C THR A 23 -27.14 20.54 9.12
N ASP A 24 -25.92 20.21 8.70
CA ASP A 24 -24.78 20.06 9.60
C ASP A 24 -24.00 21.37 9.71
N LEU A 25 -23.66 21.75 10.94
CA LEU A 25 -22.81 22.91 11.21
C LEU A 25 -21.37 22.58 10.79
N VAL A 26 -20.89 23.23 9.73
CA VAL A 26 -19.54 22.99 9.20
C VAL A 26 -18.50 23.88 9.87
N GLY A 27 -18.90 25.08 10.29
CA GLY A 27 -17.99 25.97 10.99
C GLY A 27 -18.59 27.34 11.27
N PHE A 28 -17.72 28.25 11.71
CA PHE A 28 -18.05 29.64 11.98
C PHE A 28 -17.11 30.54 11.21
N VAL A 29 -17.63 31.69 10.80
CA VAL A 29 -16.82 32.80 10.29
C VAL A 29 -17.01 33.94 11.26
N GLY A 30 -15.90 34.57 11.67
CA GLY A 30 -15.89 35.61 12.69
C GLY A 30 -15.34 36.94 12.22
N VAL A 31 -15.81 38.04 12.83
CA VAL A 31 -15.16 39.35 12.78
C VAL A 31 -14.92 39.85 14.19
N ASP A 32 -13.66 40.16 14.45
CA ASP A 32 -13.16 40.71 15.71
C ASP A 32 -13.40 42.23 15.72
N GLU A 33 -13.86 42.74 16.86
CA GLU A 33 -14.07 44.18 17.14
C GLU A 33 -14.78 44.98 16.03
N PRO A 34 -15.99 44.55 15.61
CA PRO A 34 -16.72 45.25 14.56
C PRO A 34 -17.11 46.66 15.02
N LYS A 35 -16.67 47.67 14.26
CA LYS A 35 -17.05 49.07 14.49
C LYS A 35 -18.56 49.33 14.31
N ASP A 36 -19.21 48.52 13.47
CA ASP A 36 -20.66 48.53 13.25
C ASP A 36 -21.17 47.08 13.28
N MET A 37 -21.92 46.75 14.33
CA MET A 37 -22.49 45.42 14.55
C MET A 37 -23.50 45.03 13.47
N SER A 38 -24.32 45.97 12.99
CA SER A 38 -25.38 45.67 12.01
C SER A 38 -24.79 45.39 10.63
N LEU A 39 -23.79 46.18 10.24
CA LEU A 39 -23.06 45.98 9.00
C LEU A 39 -22.23 44.68 9.06
N ALA A 40 -21.53 44.44 10.16
CA ALA A 40 -20.75 43.21 10.36
C ALA A 40 -21.64 41.97 10.25
N LEU A 41 -22.80 41.94 10.92
CA LEU A 41 -23.72 40.81 10.82
C LEU A 41 -24.20 40.57 9.38
N SER A 42 -24.53 41.65 8.65
CA SER A 42 -25.02 41.57 7.26
C SER A 42 -23.95 41.05 6.30
N VAL A 43 -22.71 41.55 6.41
CA VAL A 43 -21.57 41.07 5.60
C VAL A 43 -21.25 39.61 5.93
N MET A 44 -21.30 39.23 7.21
CA MET A 44 -21.00 37.86 7.64
C MET A 44 -22.05 36.86 7.21
N GLN A 45 -23.33 37.22 7.17
CA GLN A 45 -24.38 36.38 6.60
C GLN A 45 -24.18 36.16 5.09
N ILE A 46 -23.77 37.20 4.36
CA ILE A 46 -23.47 37.09 2.92
C ILE A 46 -22.23 36.22 2.70
N ALA A 47 -21.17 36.44 3.47
CA ALA A 47 -19.94 35.66 3.39
C ALA A 47 -20.18 34.19 3.75
N SER A 48 -20.92 33.92 4.83
CA SER A 48 -21.36 32.59 5.25
C SER A 48 -22.15 31.88 4.14
N SER A 49 -23.15 32.55 3.57
CA SER A 49 -23.95 32.01 2.46
C SER A 49 -23.10 31.75 1.20
N HIS A 50 -22.13 32.63 0.91
CA HIS A 50 -21.24 32.47 -0.23
C HIS A 50 -20.25 31.31 -0.02
N MET A 51 -19.66 31.16 1.17
CA MET A 51 -18.78 30.05 1.53
C MET A 51 -19.52 28.72 1.56
N ALA A 52 -20.72 28.67 2.14
CA ALA A 52 -21.59 27.50 2.05
C ALA A 52 -21.88 27.14 0.58
N GLY A 53 -22.17 28.15 -0.24
CA GLY A 53 -22.35 27.98 -1.68
C GLY A 53 -21.10 27.50 -2.42
N LEU A 54 -19.90 27.96 -2.05
CA LEU A 54 -18.62 27.52 -2.63
C LEU A 54 -18.25 26.09 -2.21
N LEU A 55 -18.46 25.74 -0.94
CA LEU A 55 -18.28 24.38 -0.42
C LEU A 55 -19.26 23.41 -1.06
N GLN A 56 -20.52 23.85 -1.22
CA GLN A 56 -21.52 23.09 -1.95
C GLN A 56 -21.16 22.97 -3.42
N ARG A 57 -20.64 24.03 -4.05
CA ARG A 57 -20.12 23.93 -5.42
C ARG A 57 -18.94 22.99 -5.53
N SER A 58 -17.95 23.03 -4.65
CA SER A 58 -16.80 22.12 -4.71
C SER A 58 -17.26 20.67 -4.51
N PHE A 59 -18.13 20.41 -3.53
CA PHE A 59 -18.69 19.07 -3.29
C PHE A 59 -19.51 18.53 -4.46
N TYR A 60 -20.45 19.33 -5.00
CA TYR A 60 -21.35 18.90 -6.07
C TYR A 60 -20.67 18.89 -7.45
N VAL A 61 -19.73 19.81 -7.72
CA VAL A 61 -18.92 19.79 -8.96
C VAL A 61 -17.95 18.61 -8.97
N GLU A 62 -17.36 18.24 -7.83
CA GLU A 62 -16.48 17.07 -7.75
C GLU A 62 -17.22 15.73 -7.81
N LYS A 63 -18.45 15.64 -7.27
CA LYS A 63 -19.33 14.47 -7.47
C LYS A 63 -19.86 14.36 -8.90
N GLY A 64 -20.13 15.49 -9.56
CA GLY A 64 -20.84 15.52 -10.84
C GLY A 64 -19.96 15.54 -12.09
N ALA A 65 -18.71 16.01 -12.03
CA ALA A 65 -17.91 16.26 -13.24
C ALA A 65 -16.91 15.15 -13.62
N SER A 66 -16.64 14.16 -12.75
CA SER A 66 -15.60 13.13 -13.00
C SER A 66 -15.76 11.85 -12.16
N ALA A 67 -17.00 11.44 -11.88
CA ALA A 67 -17.26 10.16 -11.20
C ALA A 67 -16.82 8.97 -12.07
N ASP A 68 -16.43 7.87 -11.44
CA ASP A 68 -16.06 6.65 -12.16
C ASP A 68 -17.26 6.12 -12.95
N SER A 69 -17.11 5.96 -14.27
CA SER A 69 -18.21 5.59 -15.17
C SER A 69 -18.85 4.22 -14.91
N VAL A 70 -18.16 3.33 -14.20
CA VAL A 70 -18.65 1.97 -13.89
C VAL A 70 -19.30 1.93 -12.52
N THR A 71 -18.65 2.49 -11.50
CA THR A 71 -19.04 2.37 -10.09
C THR A 71 -19.78 3.59 -9.55
N ASN A 72 -19.80 4.71 -10.28
CA ASN A 72 -20.32 6.03 -9.86
C ASN A 72 -19.67 6.58 -8.57
N LEU A 73 -18.46 6.09 -8.23
CA LEU A 73 -17.69 6.57 -7.09
C LEU A 73 -17.11 7.96 -7.34
N CYS A 74 -16.72 8.63 -6.26
CA CYS A 74 -16.11 9.95 -6.33
C CYS A 74 -14.80 9.95 -7.13
N SER A 75 -14.40 11.10 -7.67
CA SER A 75 -13.14 11.23 -8.39
C SER A 75 -11.93 11.10 -7.44
N VAL A 76 -10.77 10.73 -7.99
CA VAL A 76 -9.50 10.66 -7.23
C VAL A 76 -9.15 12.01 -6.60
N THR A 77 -9.43 13.12 -7.29
CA THR A 77 -9.22 14.47 -6.76
C THR A 77 -10.07 14.73 -5.53
N ALA A 78 -11.37 14.40 -5.60
CA ALA A 78 -12.31 14.59 -4.49
C ALA A 78 -11.91 13.77 -3.25
N PHE A 79 -11.56 12.50 -3.46
CA PHE A 79 -11.10 11.64 -2.39
C PHE A 79 -9.83 12.18 -1.72
N ARG A 80 -8.86 12.67 -2.51
CA ARG A 80 -7.63 13.28 -1.97
C ARG A 80 -7.92 14.50 -1.11
N HIS A 81 -8.83 15.39 -1.55
CA HIS A 81 -9.23 16.53 -0.74
C HIS A 81 -9.88 16.10 0.58
N HIS A 82 -10.72 15.06 0.55
CA HIS A 82 -11.31 14.50 1.77
C HIS A 82 -10.24 13.93 2.72
N VAL A 83 -9.24 13.19 2.21
CA VAL A 83 -8.13 12.71 3.06
C VAL A 83 -7.34 13.87 3.68
N VAL A 84 -7.11 14.96 2.95
CA VAL A 84 -6.43 16.16 3.50
C VAL A 84 -7.24 16.77 4.65
N TYR A 85 -8.57 16.84 4.51
CA TYR A 85 -9.45 17.29 5.58
C TYR A 85 -9.34 16.39 6.82
N GLU A 86 -9.41 15.06 6.66
CA GLU A 86 -9.29 14.11 7.77
C GLU A 86 -7.91 14.16 8.45
N LEU A 87 -6.84 14.43 7.70
CA LEU A 87 -5.50 14.65 8.27
C LEU A 87 -5.44 15.89 9.17
N ALA A 88 -6.17 16.95 8.82
CA ALA A 88 -6.29 18.14 9.68
C ALA A 88 -7.05 17.81 10.97
N GLU A 89 -8.11 16.99 10.88
CA GLU A 89 -8.87 16.52 12.04
C GLU A 89 -8.04 15.62 12.96
N ILE A 90 -7.25 14.69 12.41
CA ILE A 90 -6.30 13.84 13.18
C ILE A 90 -5.29 14.73 13.93
N LYS A 91 -4.81 15.80 13.29
CA LYS A 91 -3.88 16.75 13.91
C LYS A 91 -4.54 17.55 15.05
N ALA A 92 -5.81 17.91 14.91
CA ALA A 92 -6.57 18.63 15.93
C ALA A 92 -7.01 17.71 17.08
N ASN A 93 -7.27 16.44 16.79
CA ASN A 93 -7.74 15.43 17.74
C ASN A 93 -6.87 14.16 17.67
N PRO A 94 -5.77 14.08 18.45
CA PRO A 94 -4.88 12.92 18.47
C PRO A 94 -5.54 11.59 18.88
N GLY A 95 -6.75 11.62 19.43
CA GLY A 95 -7.54 10.42 19.74
C GLY A 95 -8.24 9.81 18.52
N LEU A 96 -8.43 10.61 17.45
CA LEU A 96 -8.97 10.14 16.18
C LEU A 96 -7.91 9.33 15.45
N LYS A 97 -8.22 8.05 15.16
CA LYS A 97 -7.35 7.15 14.41
C LYS A 97 -8.09 6.61 13.19
N LEU A 98 -7.61 6.99 12.02
CA LEU A 98 -8.12 6.52 10.74
C LEU A 98 -7.02 5.77 10.00
N ASP A 99 -7.42 4.68 9.36
CA ASP A 99 -6.57 3.92 8.46
C ASP A 99 -7.03 4.17 7.02
N LEU A 100 -6.09 4.45 6.14
CA LEU A 100 -6.30 4.44 4.70
C LEU A 100 -6.15 3.00 4.22
N VAL A 101 -7.22 2.45 3.66
CA VAL A 101 -7.26 1.06 3.20
C VAL A 101 -7.32 1.04 1.68
N HIS A 102 -6.37 0.34 1.09
CA HIS A 102 -6.39 -0.05 -0.31
C HIS A 102 -7.06 -1.42 -0.45
N PHE A 103 -7.95 -1.59 -1.42
CA PHE A 103 -8.54 -2.88 -1.80
C PHE A 103 -8.23 -3.18 -3.28
N ASP A 104 -7.97 -4.43 -3.61
CA ASP A 104 -7.87 -4.94 -4.98
C ASP A 104 -8.47 -6.35 -5.10
N ILE A 105 -8.79 -6.76 -6.33
CA ILE A 105 -9.38 -8.07 -6.60
C ILE A 105 -8.28 -9.02 -7.08
N SER A 106 -8.06 -10.10 -6.34
CA SER A 106 -7.09 -11.13 -6.70
C SER A 106 -7.38 -11.68 -8.10
N ASN A 107 -6.38 -11.61 -8.98
CA ASN A 107 -6.45 -12.12 -10.35
C ASN A 107 -7.60 -11.53 -11.21
N PHE A 108 -7.96 -10.26 -11.02
CA PHE A 108 -9.06 -9.61 -11.78
C PHE A 108 -8.94 -9.72 -13.31
N LYS A 109 -7.73 -9.68 -13.86
CA LYS A 109 -7.50 -9.88 -15.31
C LYS A 109 -7.91 -11.29 -15.75
N PHE A 110 -7.64 -12.30 -14.93
CA PHE A 110 -8.04 -13.68 -15.18
C PHE A 110 -9.56 -13.81 -15.10
N PHE A 111 -10.18 -13.25 -14.05
CA PHE A 111 -11.63 -13.19 -13.92
C PHE A 111 -12.31 -12.58 -15.16
N ASN A 112 -11.80 -11.45 -15.65
CA ASN A 112 -12.30 -10.82 -16.88
C ASN A 112 -12.14 -11.70 -18.13
N LYS A 113 -11.06 -12.49 -18.20
CA LYS A 113 -10.81 -13.41 -19.32
C LYS A 113 -11.80 -14.58 -19.30
N GLU A 114 -12.17 -15.06 -18.12
CA GLU A 114 -13.07 -16.19 -17.93
C GLU A 114 -14.55 -15.80 -18.07
N HIS A 115 -14.97 -14.71 -17.42
CA HIS A 115 -16.38 -14.30 -17.32
C HIS A 115 -16.75 -13.12 -18.22
N GLY A 116 -15.78 -12.47 -18.86
CA GLY A 116 -15.97 -11.32 -19.72
C GLY A 116 -16.04 -9.98 -18.96
N LEU A 117 -15.80 -8.88 -19.71
CA LEU A 117 -15.68 -7.53 -19.13
C LEU A 117 -16.95 -7.05 -18.42
N LYS A 118 -18.14 -7.42 -18.91
CA LYS A 118 -19.40 -7.05 -18.25
C LYS A 118 -19.53 -7.65 -16.85
N ALA A 119 -19.13 -8.91 -16.68
CA ALA A 119 -19.12 -9.54 -15.36
C ALA A 119 -18.08 -8.87 -14.45
N GLY A 120 -16.93 -8.47 -15.00
CA GLY A 120 -15.93 -7.68 -14.28
C GLY A 120 -16.46 -6.33 -13.80
N ASP A 121 -17.20 -5.62 -14.64
CA ASP A 121 -17.86 -4.35 -14.25
C ASP A 121 -18.90 -4.55 -13.14
N GLU A 122 -19.67 -5.64 -13.17
CA GLU A 122 -20.60 -5.97 -12.09
C GLU A 122 -19.89 -6.34 -10.79
N LEU A 123 -18.76 -7.06 -10.86
CA LEU A 123 -17.93 -7.36 -9.69
C LEU A 123 -17.37 -6.07 -9.06
N LEU A 124 -16.90 -5.13 -9.88
CA LEU A 124 -16.41 -3.84 -9.41
C LEU A 124 -17.51 -3.03 -8.70
N LYS A 125 -18.73 -3.03 -9.24
CA LYS A 125 -19.89 -2.40 -8.60
C LYS A 125 -20.26 -3.09 -7.30
N ARG A 126 -20.26 -4.42 -7.28
CA ARG A 126 -20.54 -5.22 -6.08
C ARG A 126 -19.55 -4.92 -4.97
N LEU A 127 -18.25 -4.93 -5.28
CA LEU A 127 -17.20 -4.58 -4.32
C LEU A 127 -17.38 -3.17 -3.77
N ALA A 128 -17.66 -2.19 -4.64
CA ALA A 128 -17.91 -0.82 -4.21
C ALA A 128 -19.09 -0.70 -3.24
N GLN A 129 -20.20 -1.39 -3.53
CA GLN A 129 -21.39 -1.41 -2.68
C GLN A 129 -21.09 -2.02 -1.31
N VAL A 130 -20.41 -3.17 -1.28
CA VAL A 130 -20.07 -3.88 -0.04
C VAL A 130 -19.12 -3.02 0.81
N ILE A 131 -18.09 -2.40 0.22
CA ILE A 131 -17.18 -1.51 0.96
C ILE A 131 -17.95 -0.34 1.57
N ILE A 132 -18.83 0.33 0.81
CA ILE A 132 -19.62 1.47 1.33
C ILE A 132 -20.51 1.02 2.51
N GLN A 133 -21.14 -0.14 2.40
CA GLN A 133 -22.00 -0.70 3.45
C GLN A 133 -21.22 -0.99 4.73
N GLU A 134 -20.06 -1.65 4.63
CA GLU A 134 -19.24 -2.05 5.78
C GLU A 134 -18.51 -0.87 6.43
N VAL A 135 -18.04 0.09 5.63
CA VAL A 135 -17.36 1.29 6.13
C VAL A 135 -18.38 2.29 6.70
N GLY A 136 -19.59 2.33 6.16
CA GLY A 136 -20.62 3.30 6.55
C GLY A 136 -20.29 4.74 6.11
N SER A 137 -19.46 4.89 5.08
CA SER A 137 -19.04 6.17 4.52
C SER A 137 -19.16 6.16 3.00
N PRO A 138 -19.67 7.24 2.37
CA PRO A 138 -19.69 7.36 0.91
C PRO A 138 -18.31 7.70 0.32
N TRP A 139 -17.31 7.98 1.16
CA TRP A 139 -15.95 8.33 0.74
C TRP A 139 -15.14 7.10 0.37
N LEU A 140 -15.49 6.54 -0.78
CA LEU A 140 -14.79 5.47 -1.48
C LEU A 140 -14.40 5.97 -2.86
N VAL A 141 -13.17 5.68 -3.27
CA VAL A 141 -12.70 5.95 -4.63
C VAL A 141 -12.22 4.68 -5.29
N ARG A 142 -12.47 4.57 -6.60
CA ARG A 142 -11.77 3.65 -7.49
C ARG A 142 -10.73 4.44 -8.25
N SER A 143 -9.44 4.19 -7.99
CA SER A 143 -8.37 4.99 -8.61
C SER A 143 -8.08 4.59 -10.05
N VAL A 144 -7.92 3.28 -10.29
CA VAL A 144 -7.68 2.68 -11.60
C VAL A 144 -7.97 1.19 -11.54
N ALA A 145 -8.45 0.59 -12.65
CA ALA A 145 -8.69 -0.86 -12.74
C ALA A 145 -9.52 -1.38 -11.55
N ASP A 146 -9.00 -2.28 -10.74
CA ASP A 146 -9.65 -2.86 -9.55
C ASP A 146 -9.15 -2.26 -8.24
N HIS A 147 -8.44 -1.13 -8.28
CA HIS A 147 -7.89 -0.48 -7.09
C HIS A 147 -8.90 0.48 -6.45
N PHE A 148 -9.28 0.19 -5.21
CA PHE A 148 -10.17 1.03 -4.40
C PHE A 148 -9.48 1.56 -3.16
N TYR A 149 -9.89 2.73 -2.67
CA TYR A 149 -9.39 3.32 -1.44
C TYR A 149 -10.53 3.87 -0.57
N ALA A 150 -10.47 3.56 0.73
CA ALA A 150 -11.40 4.04 1.75
C ALA A 150 -10.66 4.52 2.99
N LEU A 151 -11.29 5.43 3.74
CA LEU A 151 -10.89 5.76 5.11
C LEU A 151 -11.76 4.98 6.07
N ILE A 152 -11.13 4.23 6.98
CA ILE A 152 -11.82 3.40 7.96
C ILE A 152 -11.28 3.72 9.35
N PRO A 153 -12.14 3.91 10.37
CA PRO A 153 -11.68 4.00 11.74
C PRO A 153 -10.82 2.79 12.10
N ASN A 154 -9.65 3.05 12.70
CA ASN A 154 -8.67 1.99 13.04
C ASN A 154 -9.29 0.88 13.91
N SER A 155 -10.27 1.22 14.76
CA SER A 155 -10.99 0.27 15.60
C SER A 155 -11.95 -0.68 14.85
N LYS A 156 -12.32 -0.34 13.61
CA LYS A 156 -13.26 -1.11 12.77
C LYS A 156 -12.57 -1.80 11.59
N VAL A 157 -11.36 -1.38 11.25
CA VAL A 157 -10.69 -1.72 9.99
C VAL A 157 -10.60 -3.23 9.73
N ASP A 158 -10.19 -4.02 10.73
CA ASP A 158 -10.03 -5.46 10.55
C ASP A 158 -11.39 -6.11 10.30
N GLN A 159 -12.42 -5.75 11.08
CA GLN A 159 -13.77 -6.30 10.89
C GLN A 159 -14.37 -5.92 9.54
N ALA A 160 -14.22 -4.67 9.12
CA ALA A 160 -14.72 -4.21 7.82
C ALA A 160 -14.06 -4.98 6.67
N ILE A 161 -12.73 -5.17 6.70
CA ILE A 161 -12.02 -5.92 5.65
C ILE A 161 -12.46 -7.39 5.63
N ARG A 162 -12.65 -8.02 6.80
CA ARG A 162 -13.17 -9.40 6.87
C ARG A 162 -14.56 -9.50 6.23
N ASN A 163 -15.48 -8.62 6.61
CA ASN A 163 -16.84 -8.63 6.07
C ASN A 163 -16.86 -8.39 4.56
N VAL A 164 -16.02 -7.46 4.06
CA VAL A 164 -15.87 -7.21 2.63
C VAL A 164 -15.34 -8.46 1.91
N HIS A 165 -14.31 -9.11 2.47
CA HIS A 165 -13.76 -10.33 1.88
C HIS A 165 -14.80 -11.45 1.81
N ASP A 166 -15.46 -11.74 2.94
CA ASP A 166 -16.43 -12.82 3.05
C ASP A 166 -17.62 -12.59 2.11
N ALA A 167 -18.14 -11.36 2.04
CA ALA A 167 -19.24 -11.01 1.15
C ALA A 167 -18.93 -11.13 -0.35
N ILE A 168 -17.65 -11.06 -0.76
CA ILE A 168 -17.24 -11.14 -2.18
C ILE A 168 -16.83 -12.57 -2.54
N ILE A 169 -16.17 -13.29 -1.64
CA ILE A 169 -15.72 -14.66 -1.88
C ILE A 169 -16.88 -15.66 -1.79
N GLU A 170 -17.89 -15.39 -0.97
CA GLU A 170 -19.11 -16.22 -0.83
C GLU A 170 -20.18 -15.87 -1.87
N ASP A 171 -19.98 -14.82 -2.67
CA ASP A 171 -20.93 -14.42 -3.71
C ASP A 171 -20.90 -15.44 -4.86
N GLU A 172 -21.94 -16.27 -4.98
CA GLU A 172 -22.03 -17.34 -6.00
C GLU A 172 -21.88 -16.83 -7.44
N ALA A 173 -22.18 -15.55 -7.70
CA ALA A 173 -22.03 -14.96 -9.02
C ALA A 173 -20.57 -14.66 -9.38
N PHE A 174 -19.70 -14.47 -8.39
CA PHE A 174 -18.33 -14.01 -8.59
C PHE A 174 -17.28 -14.94 -8.00
N GLY A 175 -17.44 -15.38 -6.75
CA GLY A 175 -16.50 -16.25 -6.04
C GLY A 175 -15.07 -15.69 -5.99
N ALA A 176 -14.93 -14.36 -5.97
CA ALA A 176 -13.64 -13.68 -6.10
C ALA A 176 -13.01 -13.43 -4.73
N SER A 177 -11.69 -13.54 -4.63
CA SER A 177 -10.97 -13.10 -3.43
C SER A 177 -10.49 -11.67 -3.60
N ILE A 178 -10.49 -10.91 -2.51
CA ILE A 178 -9.88 -9.58 -2.46
C ILE A 178 -8.55 -9.62 -1.72
N ARG A 179 -7.74 -8.58 -1.95
CA ARG A 179 -6.62 -8.21 -1.11
C ARG A 179 -6.86 -6.82 -0.54
N ALA A 180 -6.35 -6.58 0.65
CA ALA A 180 -6.40 -5.27 1.28
C ALA A 180 -5.08 -4.89 1.94
N GLY A 181 -4.76 -3.61 1.87
CA GLY A 181 -3.56 -3.05 2.46
C GLY A 181 -3.91 -1.86 3.34
N ILE A 182 -3.45 -1.89 4.58
CA ILE A 182 -3.84 -0.92 5.59
C ILE A 182 -2.65 0.00 5.87
N TYR A 183 -2.82 1.31 5.70
CA TYR A 183 -1.86 2.32 6.12
C TYR A 183 -2.48 3.20 7.21
N PRO A 184 -1.96 3.18 8.45
CA PRO A 184 -2.46 4.06 9.51
C PRO A 184 -2.06 5.50 9.21
N LEU A 185 -3.04 6.39 9.06
CA LEU A 185 -2.77 7.80 8.81
C LEU A 185 -2.20 8.47 10.05
N SER A 186 -1.26 9.38 9.82
CA SER A 186 -0.61 10.19 10.84
C SER A 186 -0.72 11.67 10.49
N ALA A 187 -0.76 12.53 11.50
CA ALA A 187 -0.69 13.99 11.32
C ALA A 187 0.61 14.46 10.61
N SER A 188 1.62 13.60 10.51
CA SER A 188 2.86 13.84 9.76
C SER A 188 2.75 13.57 8.26
N ASP A 189 1.66 12.95 7.78
CA ASP A 189 1.48 12.66 6.35
C ASP A 189 1.25 13.96 5.58
N GLN A 190 2.18 14.29 4.68
CA GLN A 190 2.14 15.53 3.90
C GLN A 190 1.55 15.35 2.50
N GLN A 191 1.70 14.16 1.92
CA GLN A 191 1.25 13.86 0.56
C GLN A 191 0.36 12.62 0.57
N VAL A 192 -0.92 12.82 0.21
CA VAL A 192 -1.92 11.73 0.17
C VAL A 192 -1.51 10.62 -0.80
N SER A 193 -0.82 10.96 -1.90
CA SER A 193 -0.29 9.96 -2.83
C SER A 193 0.63 8.94 -2.15
N PHE A 194 1.53 9.38 -1.27
CA PHE A 194 2.42 8.46 -0.56
C PHE A 194 1.66 7.55 0.41
N ALA A 195 0.64 8.07 1.10
CA ALA A 195 -0.23 7.24 1.93
C ALA A 195 -0.96 6.17 1.09
N MET A 196 -1.48 6.55 -0.09
CA MET A 196 -2.13 5.62 -1.01
C MET A 196 -1.16 4.56 -1.55
N ASP A 197 0.08 4.95 -1.87
CA ASP A 197 1.11 4.03 -2.33
C ASP A 197 1.52 3.05 -1.23
N ARG A 198 1.68 3.51 0.02
CA ARG A 198 2.00 2.66 1.17
C ARG A 198 0.89 1.66 1.49
N ALA A 199 -0.37 2.08 1.44
CA ALA A 199 -1.50 1.16 1.56
C ALA A 199 -1.46 0.09 0.46
N ARG A 200 -1.14 0.47 -0.78
CA ARG A 200 -0.99 -0.48 -1.90
C ARG A 200 0.20 -1.42 -1.73
N ILE A 201 1.34 -0.93 -1.23
CA ILE A 201 2.51 -1.76 -0.90
C ILE A 201 2.11 -2.82 0.12
N ALA A 202 1.35 -2.45 1.15
CA ALA A 202 0.84 -3.41 2.13
C ALA A 202 -0.07 -4.46 1.47
N ALA A 203 -1.00 -4.05 0.60
CA ALA A 203 -1.89 -4.98 -0.10
C ALA A 203 -1.13 -6.02 -0.95
N ASN A 204 -0.05 -5.58 -1.62
CA ASN A 204 0.80 -6.46 -2.41
C ASN A 204 1.56 -7.51 -1.56
N ASN A 205 1.75 -7.25 -0.27
CA ASN A 205 2.34 -8.21 0.68
C ASN A 205 1.30 -9.19 1.24
N ALA A 206 0.00 -8.99 0.99
CA ALA A 206 -1.02 -9.99 1.25
C ALA A 206 -1.01 -11.08 0.16
N VAL A 207 -1.18 -12.34 0.56
CA VAL A 207 -1.20 -13.49 -0.37
C VAL A 207 -2.48 -13.49 -1.21
N GLY A 208 -3.57 -12.92 -0.69
CA GLY A 208 -4.87 -12.89 -1.37
C GLY A 208 -5.59 -14.23 -1.36
N ASN A 209 -5.49 -14.97 -0.24
CA ASN A 209 -6.24 -16.20 0.00
C ASN A 209 -7.08 -16.10 1.27
N TYR A 210 -7.92 -17.11 1.54
CA TYR A 210 -8.87 -17.14 2.66
C TYR A 210 -8.27 -16.83 4.05
N ARG A 211 -6.96 -17.08 4.25
CA ARG A 211 -6.29 -16.85 5.54
C ARG A 211 -5.42 -15.60 5.56
N ASN A 212 -5.03 -15.08 4.41
CA ASN A 212 -4.08 -13.98 4.29
C ASN A 212 -4.46 -13.05 3.13
N TYR A 213 -5.59 -12.37 3.29
CA TYR A 213 -6.15 -11.41 2.32
C TYR A 213 -5.90 -9.96 2.71
N TYR A 214 -5.22 -9.67 3.82
CA TYR A 214 -4.83 -8.31 4.12
C TYR A 214 -3.52 -8.19 4.88
N CYS A 215 -2.88 -7.04 4.76
CA CYS A 215 -1.64 -6.73 5.46
C CYS A 215 -1.64 -5.27 5.95
N ARG A 216 -0.93 -5.01 7.05
CA ARG A 216 -0.70 -3.65 7.55
C ARG A 216 0.67 -3.17 7.09
N TYR A 217 0.75 -1.93 6.65
CA TYR A 217 2.00 -1.34 6.19
C TYR A 217 3.04 -1.32 7.32
N GLU A 218 4.23 -1.82 7.01
CA GLU A 218 5.43 -1.67 7.82
C GLU A 218 6.49 -0.95 7.01
N GLU A 219 7.28 -0.08 7.66
CA GLU A 219 8.31 0.73 6.99
C GLU A 219 9.31 -0.14 6.21
N LYS A 220 9.58 -1.35 6.70
CA LYS A 220 10.45 -2.32 6.03
C LYS A 220 9.93 -2.72 4.64
N MET A 221 8.62 -2.71 4.39
CA MET A 221 8.04 -3.15 3.11
C MET A 221 8.48 -2.29 1.93
N GLU A 222 8.66 -0.98 2.14
CA GLU A 222 9.14 -0.06 1.11
C GLU A 222 10.63 -0.30 0.79
N ALA A 223 11.43 -0.59 1.82
CA ALA A 223 12.83 -0.97 1.66
C ALA A 223 12.97 -2.32 0.94
N ASP A 224 12.18 -3.32 1.31
CA ASP A 224 12.18 -4.65 0.70
C ASP A 224 11.77 -4.58 -0.78
N LEU A 225 10.76 -3.77 -1.13
CA LEU A 225 10.37 -3.55 -2.52
C LEU A 225 11.46 -2.86 -3.34
N THR A 226 12.14 -1.87 -2.74
CA THR A 226 13.26 -1.16 -3.37
C THR A 226 14.43 -2.11 -3.65
N LEU A 227 14.80 -2.93 -2.66
CA LEU A 227 15.83 -3.95 -2.81
C LEU A 227 15.42 -4.97 -3.89
N ALA A 228 14.18 -5.47 -3.86
CA ALA A 228 13.71 -6.43 -4.85
C ALA A 228 13.83 -5.91 -6.29
N ASN A 229 13.38 -4.68 -6.54
CA ASN A 229 13.51 -4.05 -7.86
C ASN A 229 14.98 -3.86 -8.29
N TYR A 230 15.86 -3.51 -7.34
CA TYR A 230 17.29 -3.43 -7.59
C TYR A 230 17.87 -4.78 -8.01
N LEU A 231 17.60 -5.86 -7.25
CA LEU A 231 18.11 -7.19 -7.55
C LEU A 231 17.64 -7.70 -8.91
N LEU A 232 16.35 -7.52 -9.24
CA LEU A 232 15.80 -7.92 -10.54
C LEU A 232 16.46 -7.20 -11.72
N SER A 233 16.88 -5.94 -11.53
CA SER A 233 17.50 -5.14 -12.58
C SER A 233 19.03 -5.30 -12.67
N HIS A 234 19.68 -5.82 -11.63
CA HIS A 234 21.15 -5.89 -11.54
C HIS A 234 21.70 -7.31 -11.53
N ILE A 235 20.87 -8.37 -11.64
CA ILE A 235 21.38 -9.75 -11.65
C ILE A 235 22.37 -10.02 -12.81
N ASP A 236 22.12 -9.49 -14.01
CA ASP A 236 23.03 -9.66 -15.15
C ASP A 236 24.37 -8.96 -14.88
N GLU A 237 24.33 -7.73 -14.37
CA GLU A 237 25.54 -7.00 -13.98
C GLU A 237 26.30 -7.71 -12.85
N ALA A 238 25.58 -8.25 -11.86
CA ALA A 238 26.18 -8.97 -10.74
C ALA A 238 26.92 -10.24 -11.19
N VAL A 239 26.38 -10.94 -12.18
CA VAL A 239 27.06 -12.07 -12.84
C VAL A 239 28.28 -11.58 -13.62
N ASP A 240 28.12 -10.60 -14.50
CA ASP A 240 29.20 -10.09 -15.37
C ASP A 240 30.38 -9.47 -14.58
N LYS A 241 30.09 -8.81 -13.46
CA LYS A 241 31.08 -8.17 -12.60
C LYS A 241 31.62 -9.09 -11.50
N GLY A 242 31.13 -10.34 -11.43
CA GLY A 242 31.58 -11.32 -10.45
C GLY A 242 31.23 -10.94 -9.01
N TRP A 243 30.10 -10.26 -8.79
CA TRP A 243 29.56 -9.95 -7.46
C TRP A 243 28.89 -11.16 -6.83
N ILE A 244 28.43 -12.10 -7.66
CA ILE A 244 28.00 -13.42 -7.22
C ILE A 244 29.24 -14.27 -6.92
N LYS A 245 29.23 -14.92 -5.77
CA LYS A 245 30.29 -15.82 -5.29
C LYS A 245 29.68 -17.14 -4.83
N VAL A 246 30.47 -18.21 -4.95
CA VAL A 246 30.17 -19.50 -4.35
C VAL A 246 30.94 -19.65 -3.04
N TYR A 247 30.23 -20.03 -1.98
CA TYR A 247 30.80 -20.40 -0.69
C TYR A 247 30.53 -21.89 -0.48
N TYR A 248 31.51 -22.62 0.06
CA TYR A 248 31.40 -24.06 0.28
C TYR A 248 31.21 -24.39 1.75
N GLN A 249 30.09 -25.01 2.10
CA GLN A 249 29.83 -25.50 3.45
C GLN A 249 30.16 -27.00 3.53
N PRO A 250 31.10 -27.43 4.40
CA PRO A 250 31.44 -28.85 4.53
C PRO A 250 30.29 -29.64 5.18
N ILE A 251 29.97 -30.79 4.59
CA ILE A 251 29.11 -31.81 5.18
C ILE A 251 30.00 -32.93 5.71
N VAL A 252 29.95 -33.16 7.02
CA VAL A 252 30.84 -34.08 7.74
C VAL A 252 30.10 -35.37 8.06
N ASP A 253 30.72 -36.51 7.78
CA ASP A 253 30.21 -37.81 8.20
C ASP A 253 30.37 -37.97 9.71
N THR A 254 29.27 -38.25 10.41
CA THR A 254 29.24 -38.27 11.88
C THR A 254 29.99 -39.45 12.50
N PHE A 255 30.23 -40.52 11.74
CA PHE A 255 30.93 -41.70 12.25
C PHE A 255 32.45 -41.57 12.13
N SER A 256 32.93 -41.06 10.98
CA SER A 256 34.36 -40.92 10.68
C SER A 256 34.92 -39.53 11.02
N SER A 257 34.06 -38.55 11.26
CA SER A 257 34.40 -37.12 11.42
C SER A 257 35.17 -36.55 10.22
N LYS A 258 35.06 -37.19 9.05
CA LYS A 258 35.68 -36.75 7.80
C LYS A 258 34.68 -35.98 6.95
N ILE A 259 35.18 -35.04 6.16
CA ILE A 259 34.38 -34.33 5.16
C ILE A 259 33.93 -35.34 4.10
N SER A 260 32.62 -35.41 3.87
CA SER A 260 32.00 -36.31 2.89
C SER A 260 31.75 -35.59 1.56
N THR A 261 31.19 -34.38 1.63
CA THR A 261 30.83 -33.53 0.48
C THR A 261 30.85 -32.07 0.91
N TYR A 262 30.82 -31.14 -0.05
CA TYR A 262 30.52 -29.74 0.20
C TYR A 262 29.16 -29.37 -0.38
N GLU A 263 28.48 -28.42 0.25
CA GLU A 263 27.34 -27.73 -0.33
C GLU A 263 27.78 -26.38 -0.89
N ALA A 264 27.51 -26.15 -2.18
CA ALA A 264 27.73 -24.87 -2.84
C ALA A 264 26.57 -23.91 -2.53
N LEU A 265 26.91 -22.77 -1.95
CA LEU A 265 25.95 -21.77 -1.51
C LEU A 265 26.25 -20.42 -2.17
N ALA A 266 25.27 -19.89 -2.90
CA ALA A 266 25.36 -18.58 -3.52
C ALA A 266 25.49 -17.48 -2.45
N ARG A 267 26.34 -16.49 -2.73
CA ARG A 267 26.46 -15.23 -1.99
C ARG A 267 26.52 -14.08 -2.98
N TRP A 268 25.81 -13.00 -2.68
CA TRP A 268 25.85 -11.79 -3.50
C TRP A 268 26.53 -10.69 -2.71
N ILE A 269 27.72 -10.30 -3.16
CA ILE A 269 28.54 -9.23 -2.58
C ILE A 269 28.37 -7.99 -3.45
N ASP A 270 27.31 -7.25 -3.18
CA ASP A 270 26.90 -6.09 -3.95
C ASP A 270 27.67 -4.82 -3.53
N PRO A 271 28.13 -3.97 -4.47
CA PRO A 271 28.87 -2.75 -4.12
C PRO A 271 28.02 -1.70 -3.38
N LYS A 272 26.69 -1.73 -3.51
CA LYS A 272 25.77 -0.77 -2.90
C LYS A 272 25.16 -1.31 -1.60
N TYR A 273 24.70 -2.56 -1.60
CA TYR A 273 24.01 -3.18 -0.46
C TYR A 273 24.92 -4.06 0.41
N GLY A 274 26.17 -4.30 0.00
CA GLY A 274 27.11 -5.13 0.72
C GLY A 274 26.77 -6.61 0.57
N PHE A 275 26.90 -7.36 1.67
CA PHE A 275 26.67 -8.80 1.66
C PHE A 275 25.19 -9.12 1.81
N LEU A 276 24.60 -9.71 0.76
CA LEU A 276 23.22 -10.16 0.73
C LEU A 276 23.14 -11.67 0.93
N ASN A 277 22.26 -12.09 1.84
CA ASN A 277 22.01 -13.50 2.12
C ASN A 277 21.08 -14.12 1.07
N PRO A 278 21.15 -15.45 0.85
CA PRO A 278 20.27 -16.16 -0.08
C PRO A 278 18.78 -15.83 0.06
N GLY A 279 18.27 -15.73 1.30
CA GLY A 279 16.87 -15.40 1.55
C GLY A 279 16.45 -14.00 1.06
N GLU A 280 17.39 -13.08 0.84
CA GLU A 280 17.10 -11.72 0.38
C GLU A 280 16.94 -11.63 -1.14
N PHE A 281 17.57 -12.53 -1.90
CA PHE A 281 17.55 -12.48 -3.37
C PHE A 281 16.92 -13.70 -4.05
N ILE A 282 16.94 -14.90 -3.45
CA ILE A 282 16.38 -16.10 -4.10
C ILE A 282 14.88 -15.93 -4.36
N GLU A 283 14.08 -15.59 -3.35
CA GLU A 283 12.62 -15.41 -3.52
C GLU A 283 12.28 -14.26 -4.48
N VAL A 284 13.14 -13.24 -4.56
CA VAL A 284 12.97 -12.13 -5.49
C VAL A 284 13.21 -12.62 -6.92
N LEU A 285 14.31 -13.30 -7.17
CA LEU A 285 14.65 -13.83 -8.49
C LEU A 285 13.66 -14.91 -8.96
N GLU A 286 13.17 -15.76 -8.05
CA GLU A 286 12.12 -16.74 -8.35
C GLU A 286 10.83 -16.05 -8.80
N ARG A 287 10.32 -15.09 -8.03
CA ARG A 287 9.12 -14.31 -8.41
C ARG A 287 9.34 -13.51 -9.70
N GLY A 288 10.56 -13.06 -9.93
CA GLY A 288 10.99 -12.40 -11.16
C GLY A 288 11.20 -13.32 -12.36
N HIS A 289 11.15 -14.64 -12.18
CA HIS A 289 11.49 -15.65 -13.20
C HIS A 289 12.93 -15.49 -13.75
N LEU A 290 13.85 -15.03 -12.89
CA LEU A 290 15.26 -14.80 -13.21
C LEU A 290 16.22 -15.73 -12.45
N ILE A 291 15.70 -16.67 -11.65
CA ILE A 291 16.52 -17.55 -10.80
C ILE A 291 17.49 -18.42 -11.62
N HIS A 292 17.09 -18.89 -12.80
CA HIS A 292 17.96 -19.60 -13.75
C HIS A 292 19.30 -18.91 -14.02
N LYS A 293 19.35 -17.57 -13.99
CA LYS A 293 20.60 -16.82 -14.22
C LYS A 293 21.59 -17.05 -13.09
N LEU A 294 21.10 -17.07 -11.85
CA LEU A 294 21.91 -17.36 -10.69
C LEU A 294 22.34 -18.83 -10.71
N ASP A 295 21.41 -19.75 -10.94
CA ASP A 295 21.65 -21.19 -10.84
C ASP A 295 22.69 -21.66 -11.87
N LEU A 296 22.56 -21.21 -13.13
CA LEU A 296 23.55 -21.49 -14.17
C LEU A 296 24.92 -20.89 -13.84
N HIS A 297 24.96 -19.66 -13.33
CA HIS A 297 26.23 -19.03 -12.97
C HIS A 297 26.92 -19.73 -11.79
N ILE A 298 26.17 -20.17 -10.78
CA ILE A 298 26.71 -20.95 -9.67
C ILE A 298 27.26 -22.29 -10.15
N LEU A 299 26.58 -22.97 -11.08
CA LEU A 299 27.10 -24.19 -11.71
C LEU A 299 28.42 -23.93 -12.43
N ASP A 300 28.51 -22.86 -13.22
CA ASP A 300 29.73 -22.50 -13.93
C ASP A 300 30.90 -22.25 -12.97
N LEU A 301 30.67 -21.51 -11.88
CA LEU A 301 31.68 -21.24 -10.86
C LEU A 301 32.15 -22.54 -10.17
N VAL A 302 31.23 -23.43 -9.81
CA VAL A 302 31.57 -24.73 -9.20
C VAL A 302 32.40 -25.59 -10.17
N CYS A 303 32.03 -25.63 -11.45
CA CYS A 303 32.79 -26.36 -12.46
C CYS A 303 34.21 -25.82 -12.63
N GLN A 304 34.38 -24.49 -12.63
CA GLN A 304 35.69 -23.83 -12.70
C GLN A 304 36.54 -24.15 -11.47
N ASP A 305 35.97 -24.06 -10.26
CA ASP A 305 36.67 -24.37 -9.01
C ASP A 305 37.15 -25.84 -8.97
N LEU A 306 36.31 -26.77 -9.44
CA LEU A 306 36.65 -28.19 -9.54
C LEU A 306 37.76 -28.44 -10.56
N GLU A 307 37.71 -27.78 -11.73
CA GLU A 307 38.75 -27.89 -12.74
C GLU A 307 40.09 -27.36 -12.21
N GLU A 308 40.12 -26.19 -11.57
CA GLU A 308 41.33 -25.64 -10.97
C GLU A 308 41.93 -26.56 -9.90
N ALA A 309 41.08 -27.16 -9.06
CA ALA A 309 41.52 -28.09 -8.03
C ALA A 309 42.13 -29.37 -8.63
N MET A 310 41.49 -29.93 -9.67
CA MET A 310 42.02 -31.09 -10.40
C MET A 310 43.39 -30.79 -11.00
N GLN A 311 43.58 -29.60 -11.58
CA GLN A 311 44.87 -29.18 -12.14
C GLN A 311 45.96 -29.02 -11.07
N LYS A 312 45.60 -28.66 -9.82
CA LYS A 312 46.51 -28.57 -8.66
C LYS A 312 46.81 -29.94 -8.02
N GLY A 313 46.17 -31.02 -8.48
CA GLY A 313 46.30 -32.36 -7.93
C GLY A 313 45.60 -32.55 -6.58
N GLU A 314 44.65 -31.66 -6.25
CA GLU A 314 43.85 -31.74 -5.04
C GLU A 314 42.70 -32.73 -5.24
N THR A 315 42.46 -33.58 -4.24
CA THR A 315 41.27 -34.45 -4.23
C THR A 315 40.12 -33.71 -3.58
N TYR A 316 39.13 -33.27 -4.36
CA TYR A 316 37.89 -32.71 -3.81
C TYR A 316 36.86 -33.81 -3.56
N PRO A 317 36.20 -33.81 -2.39
CA PRO A 317 34.96 -34.55 -2.24
C PRO A 317 33.88 -33.96 -3.15
N MET A 318 32.76 -34.68 -3.30
CA MET A 318 31.63 -34.24 -4.11
C MET A 318 31.16 -32.83 -3.70
N VAL A 319 30.60 -32.08 -4.65
CA VAL A 319 29.94 -30.80 -4.39
C VAL A 319 28.46 -30.92 -4.77
N SER A 320 27.56 -30.61 -3.85
CA SER A 320 26.13 -30.50 -4.11
C SER A 320 25.77 -29.06 -4.46
N VAL A 321 24.97 -28.90 -5.52
CA VAL A 321 24.45 -27.59 -5.97
C VAL A 321 22.93 -27.59 -5.82
N ASN A 322 22.38 -26.51 -5.28
CA ASN A 322 20.95 -26.30 -5.18
C ASN A 322 20.43 -25.70 -6.49
N LEU A 323 19.35 -26.27 -7.03
CA LEU A 323 18.64 -25.74 -8.18
C LEU A 323 17.21 -25.41 -7.80
N SER A 324 16.70 -24.29 -8.28
CA SER A 324 15.31 -23.89 -8.06
C SER A 324 14.36 -24.82 -8.81
N ARG A 325 13.20 -25.07 -8.21
CA ARG A 325 12.10 -25.81 -8.83
C ARG A 325 11.58 -25.18 -10.12
N TYR A 326 11.85 -23.90 -10.36
CA TYR A 326 11.45 -23.20 -11.58
C TYR A 326 12.32 -23.55 -12.79
N ASP A 327 13.48 -24.17 -12.54
CA ASP A 327 14.45 -24.57 -13.57
C ASP A 327 14.32 -26.06 -13.94
N LEU A 328 13.44 -26.81 -13.25
CA LEU A 328 13.15 -28.24 -13.44
C LEU A 328 11.80 -28.44 -14.17
#